data_AF-A0A5Y1KYE4-F1
#
_entry.id   AF-A0A5Y1KYE4-F1
#
_cell.length_a   1.000
_cell.length_b   1.000
_cell.length_c   1.000
_cell.angle_alpha   90.00
_cell.angle_beta   90.00
_cell.angle_gamma   90.00
#
_symmetry.space_group_name_H-M   'P 1'
#
loop_
_entity.id
_entity.type
_entity.pdbx_description
1 polymer ?
#
loop_
_entity_poly.entity_id
_entity_poly.type
_entity_poly.pdbx_seq_one_letter_code
_entity_poly.pdbx_strand_id
1 'polypeptide(L)' 'MSFPKLKEHIQHIVEIVDFFRDGKGTINKTGNHSDYQNSNYTPEDILGQIKYDAEQALKELNKF' A
#
# COMPACT_ATOMS: atom_id res chain seq x y z
N MET A 1 -20.62 -14.91 2.55
CA MET A 1 -20.34 -13.74 3.42
C MET A 1 -19.61 -12.70 2.59
N SER A 2 -20.02 -11.44 2.67
CA SER A 2 -19.21 -10.32 2.15
C SER A 2 -18.29 -9.86 3.27
N PHE A 3 -17.02 -9.63 2.97
CA PHE A 3 -16.05 -9.06 3.91
C PHE A 3 -15.62 -7.68 3.41
N PRO A 4 -16.43 -6.62 3.62
CA PRO A 4 -16.15 -5.30 3.07
C PRO A 4 -14.75 -4.81 3.43
N LYS A 5 -14.32 -5.00 4.68
CA LYS A 5 -12.99 -4.59 5.18
C LYS A 5 -11.84 -5.42 4.61
N LEU A 6 -11.99 -6.75 4.52
CA LEU A 6 -11.00 -7.60 3.87
C LEU A 6 -10.80 -7.18 2.40
N LYS A 7 -11.91 -6.95 1.70
CA LYS A 7 -11.89 -6.49 0.32
C LYS A 7 -11.22 -5.12 0.20
N GLU A 8 -11.51 -4.19 1.10
CA GLU A 8 -10.89 -2.85 1.14
C GLU A 8 -9.37 -2.93 1.29
N HIS A 9 -8.86 -3.69 2.27
CA HIS A 9 -7.42 -3.84 2.46
C HIS A 9 -6.72 -4.51 1.28
N ILE A 10 -7.30 -5.57 0.72
CA ILE A 10 -6.75 -6.22 -0.49
C ILE A 10 -6.76 -5.26 -1.68
N GLN A 11 -7.85 -4.51 -1.86
CA GLN A 11 -7.96 -3.54 -2.94
C GLN A 11 -6.91 -2.43 -2.80
N HIS A 12 -6.68 -1.92 -1.59
CA HIS A 12 -5.66 -0.91 -1.34
C HIS A 12 -4.24 -1.41 -1.67
N ILE A 13 -3.92 -2.67 -1.35
CA ILE A 13 -2.63 -3.29 -1.76
C ILE A 13 -2.50 -3.31 -3.28
N VAL A 14 -3.55 -3.73 -4.00
CA VAL A 14 -3.55 -3.76 -5.47
C VAL A 14 -3.37 -2.36 -6.05
N GLU A 15 -4.06 -1.36 -5.49
CA GLU A 15 -3.95 0.03 -5.92
C GLU A 15 -2.53 0.59 -5.74
N ILE A 16 -1.87 0.28 -4.61
CA ILE A 16 -0.46 0.66 -4.38
C ILE A 16 0.45 0.02 -5.43
N VAL A 17 0.30 -1.29 -5.65
CA VAL A 17 1.14 -2.03 -6.62
C VAL A 17 0.93 -1.49 -8.04
N ASP A 18 -0.33 -1.27 -8.44
CA ASP A 18 -0.68 -0.74 -9.76
C ASP A 18 -0.15 0.70 -9.94
N PHE A 19 -0.22 1.54 -8.91
CA PHE A 19 0.31 2.90 -8.94
C PHE A 19 1.81 2.95 -9.30
N PHE A 20 2.61 2.06 -8.71
CA PHE A 20 4.04 1.96 -9.06
C PHE A 20 4.29 1.23 -10.38
N ARG A 21 3.55 0.14 -10.67
CA ARG A 21 3.68 -0.61 -11.93
C ARG A 21 3.40 0.27 -13.14
N ASP A 22 2.38 1.12 -13.05
CA ASP A 22 1.96 2.01 -14.12
C ASP A 22 2.84 3.27 -14.24
N GLY A 23 3.87 3.40 -13.40
CA GLY A 23 4.81 4.53 -13.42
C GLY A 23 4.24 5.84 -12.88
N LYS A 24 3.11 5.81 -12.17
CA LYS A 24 2.50 7.00 -11.54
C LYS A 24 3.25 7.44 -10.28
N GLY A 25 3.94 6.50 -9.62
CA GLY A 25 4.87 6.75 -8.53
C GLY A 25 6.29 6.33 -8.88
N THR A 26 7.27 7.07 -8.36
CA THR A 26 8.68 6.70 -8.47
C THR A 26 9.21 6.22 -7.13
N ILE A 27 9.96 5.12 -7.13
CA ILE A 27 10.64 4.62 -5.93
C ILE A 27 12.01 5.27 -5.85
N ASN A 28 12.24 6.11 -4.84
CA ASN A 28 13.49 6.84 -4.64
C ASN A 28 13.95 6.73 -3.18
N LYS A 29 15.26 6.59 -2.94
CA LYS A 29 15.82 6.46 -1.58
C LYS A 29 15.98 7.80 -0.85
N THR A 30 15.63 8.92 -1.46
CA THR A 30 15.70 10.25 -0.81
C THR A 30 14.47 10.48 0.05
N GLY A 31 14.68 10.88 1.30
CA GLY A 31 13.63 11.03 2.31
C GLY A 31 13.21 12.49 2.55
N ASN A 32 12.95 13.27 1.49
CA ASN A 32 12.49 14.65 1.66
C ASN A 32 10.95 14.73 1.65
N HIS A 33 10.35 15.61 2.47
CA HIS A 33 8.89 15.80 2.47
C HIS A 33 8.32 16.23 1.10
N SER A 34 9.12 16.97 0.33
CA SER A 34 8.80 17.33 -1.07
C SER A 34 8.70 16.10 -1.98
N ASP A 35 9.31 14.97 -1.63
CA ASP A 35 9.31 13.78 -2.46
C ASP A 35 7.91 13.15 -2.50
N TYR A 36 7.21 13.02 -1.36
CA TYR A 36 5.83 12.52 -1.34
C TYR A 36 4.86 13.37 -2.17
N GLN A 37 4.98 14.70 -2.12
CA GLN A 37 4.12 15.60 -2.90
C GLN A 37 4.33 15.45 -4.41
N ASN A 38 5.53 15.01 -4.81
CA ASN A 38 5.88 14.71 -6.20
C ASN A 38 5.72 13.21 -6.55
N SER A 39 5.01 12.45 -5.71
CA SER A 39 4.82 11.01 -5.90
C SER A 39 6.13 10.20 -5.95
N ASN A 40 7.15 10.68 -5.24
CA ASN A 40 8.38 9.96 -4.97
C ASN A 40 8.29 9.33 -3.58
N TYR A 41 8.47 8.01 -3.51
CA TYR A 41 8.29 7.23 -2.28
C TYR A 41 9.56 6.44 -1.99
N THR A 42 9.88 6.27 -0.70
CA THR A 42 10.96 5.36 -0.33
C THR A 42 10.51 3.91 -0.41
N PRO A 43 11.42 2.96 -0.69
CA PRO A 43 11.11 1.54 -0.57
C PRO A 43 10.47 1.18 0.77
N GLU A 44 10.94 1.79 1.86
CA GLU A 44 10.46 1.60 3.22
C GLU A 44 9.00 2.02 3.40
N ASP A 45 8.59 3.15 2.81
CA ASP A 45 7.19 3.61 2.84
C ASP A 45 6.25 2.63 2.15
N ILE A 46 6.64 2.19 0.95
CA ILE A 46 5.84 1.30 0.12
C ILE A 46 5.66 -0.05 0.80
N LEU A 47 6.78 -0.62 1.27
CA LEU A 47 6.77 -1.89 1.97
C LEU A 47 6.02 -1.80 3.30
N GLY A 48 6.13 -0.67 4.01
CA GLY A 48 5.38 -0.39 5.22
C GLY A 48 3.87 -0.38 4.98
N GLN A 49 3.41 0.33 3.94
CA GLN A 49 2.00 0.43 3.60
C GLN A 49 1.42 -0.92 3.15
N ILE A 50 2.10 -1.62 2.24
CA ILE A 50 1.68 -2.96 1.78
C ILE A 50 1.59 -3.93 2.96
N LYS A 51 2.59 -3.93 3.85
CA LYS A 51 2.62 -4.80 5.01
C LYS A 51 1.46 -4.48 5.96
N TYR A 52 1.22 -3.21 6.25
CA TYR A 52 0.11 -2.78 7.12
C TYR A 52 -1.23 -3.30 6.59
N ASP A 53 -1.53 -3.08 5.31
CA ASP A 53 -2.79 -3.51 4.72
C ASP A 53 -2.92 -5.04 4.66
N ALA A 54 -1.83 -5.75 4.38
CA ALA A 54 -1.81 -7.21 4.43
C ALA A 54 -2.09 -7.75 5.84
N GLU A 55 -1.54 -7.12 6.88
CA GLU A 55 -1.80 -7.47 8.27
C GLU A 55 -3.26 -7.21 8.68
N GLN A 56 -3.86 -6.09 8.22
CA GLN A 56 -5.28 -5.83 8.49
C GLN A 56 -6.19 -6.83 7.76
N ALA A 57 -5.88 -7.14 6.50
CA ALA A 57 -6.57 -8.17 5.75
C ALA A 57 -6.52 -9.53 6.48
N LEU A 58 -5.33 -9.94 6.94
CA LEU A 58 -5.16 -11.18 7.70
C LEU A 58 -5.93 -11.18 9.01
N LYS A 59 -5.95 -10.05 9.74
CA LYS A 59 -6.76 -9.89 10.96
C LYS A 59 -8.24 -10.05 10.68
N GLU A 60 -8.76 -9.46 9.61
CA GLU A 60 -10.17 -9.61 9.23
C GLU A 60 -10.50 -11.06 8.83
N LEU A 61 -9.58 -11.76 8.16
CA LEU A 61 -9.74 -13.18 7.81
C LEU A 61 -9.76 -14.09 9.06
N ASN A 62 -8.92 -13.80 10.06
CA ASN A 62 -8.80 -14.59 11.29
C ASN A 62 -9.92 -14.34 12.32
N LYS A 63 -10.88 -13.45 12.03
CA LYS A 63 -12.10 -13.30 12.84
C LYS A 63 -13.12 -14.43 12.62
N PHE A 64 -12.83 -15.32 11.67
CA PHE A 64 -13.62 -16.50 11.32
C PHE A 64 -12.91 -17.76 11.82
#